data_AF-A0A2M7R3G0-F1
#
_entry.id   AF-A0A2M7R3G0-F1
#
_cell.length_a   1.000
_cell.length_b   1.000
_cell.length_c   1.000
_cell.angle_alpha   90.00
_cell.angle_beta   90.00
_cell.angle_gamma   90.00
#
_symmetry.space_group_name_H-M   'P 1'
#
loop_
_entity.id
_entity.type
_entity.pdbx_description
1 polymer ?
#
loop_
_entity_poly.entity_id
_entity_poly.type
_entity_poly.pdbx_seq_one_letter_code
_entity_poly.pdbx_strand_id
1 'polypeptide(L)' 'MDDDGLTVFDVERCIFTGKILERQKDKNTAEWKYRINGESLTGSEVEVVAKISPTGKLVIITVYVP' A
#
# COMPACT_ATOMS: atom_id res chain seq x y z
N MET A 1 8.93 -4.10 -4.06
CA MET A 1 9.78 -3.10 -3.37
C MET A 1 11.20 -3.15 -3.91
N ASP A 2 12.09 -3.99 -3.38
CA ASP A 2 13.48 -4.06 -3.86
C ASP A 2 13.57 -4.43 -5.35
N ASP A 3 12.71 -5.36 -5.78
CA ASP A 3 12.63 -5.79 -7.18
C ASP A 3 12.27 -4.65 -8.14
N ASP A 4 11.56 -3.64 -7.63
CA ASP A 4 11.12 -2.45 -8.37
C ASP A 4 11.99 -1.22 -8.07
N GLY A 5 13.04 -1.37 -7.25
CA GLY A 5 13.88 -0.24 -6.80
C GLY A 5 13.15 0.77 -5.91
N LEU A 6 12.03 0.40 -5.28
CA LEU A 6 11.23 1.29 -4.44
C LEU A 6 11.77 1.38 -3.02
N THR A 7 11.73 2.58 -2.45
CA THR A 7 12.15 2.86 -1.07
C THR A 7 10.94 3.04 -0.15
N VAL A 8 11.18 3.12 1.16
CA VAL A 8 10.12 3.44 2.14
C VAL A 8 9.47 4.80 1.86
N PHE A 9 10.23 5.78 1.34
CA PHE A 9 9.70 7.11 1.04
C PHE A 9 8.70 7.08 -0.12
N ASP A 10 8.86 6.15 -1.06
CA ASP A 10 7.90 5.95 -2.15
C ASP A 10 6.58 5.38 -1.62
N VAL A 11 6.63 4.53 -0.59
CA VAL A 11 5.42 4.04 0.11
C VAL A 11 4.71 5.17 0.82
N GLU A 12 5.44 5.98 1.60
CA GLU A 12 4.87 7.09 2.34
C GLU A 12 4.22 8.11 1.40
N ARG A 13 4.91 8.43 0.28
CA ARG A 13 4.36 9.34 -0.72
C ARG A 13 3.15 8.75 -1.44
N CYS A 14 3.20 7.48 -1.84
CA CYS A 14 2.08 6.79 -2.46
C CYS A 14 0.84 6.83 -1.54
N ILE A 15 1.00 6.58 -0.23
CA ILE A 15 -0.11 6.66 0.72
C ILE A 15 -0.62 8.11 0.87
N PHE A 16 0.28 9.09 0.87
CA PHE A 16 -0.07 10.50 1.04
C PHE A 16 -0.81 11.09 -0.18
N THR A 17 -0.41 10.72 -1.40
CA THR A 17 -1.01 11.23 -2.65
C THR A 17 -2.08 10.32 -3.22
N GLY A 18 -2.13 9.07 -2.75
CA GLY A 18 -2.89 8.01 -3.37
C GLY A 18 -4.38 7.98 -3.04
N LYS A 19 -5.08 7.12 -3.78
CA LYS A 19 -6.50 6.83 -3.62
C LYS A 19 -6.67 5.35 -3.34
N ILE A 20 -7.64 5.02 -2.49
CA ILE A 20 -8.04 3.63 -2.25
C ILE A 20 -8.81 3.16 -3.48
N LEU A 21 -8.23 2.23 -4.24
CA LEU A 21 -8.89 1.62 -5.39
C LEU A 21 -9.91 0.57 -4.96
N GLU A 22 -9.55 -0.22 -3.95
CA GLU A 22 -10.40 -1.29 -3.44
C GLU A 22 -10.15 -1.58 -1.97
N ARG A 23 -11.17 -2.18 -1.34
CA ARG A 23 -11.09 -2.71 0.02
C ARG A 23 -11.53 -4.17 0.01
N GLN A 24 -10.63 -5.08 0.35
CA GLN A 24 -10.88 -6.52 0.37
C GLN A 24 -10.99 -7.02 1.80
N LYS A 25 -12.08 -7.71 2.14
CA LYS A 25 -12.22 -8.39 3.44
C LYS A 25 -11.60 -9.77 3.34
N ASP A 26 -10.61 -10.04 4.16
CA ASP A 26 -10.07 -11.38 4.30
C ASP A 26 -11.14 -12.29 4.94
N LYS A 27 -11.49 -13.38 4.25
CA LYS A 27 -12.60 -14.25 4.66
C LYS A 27 -12.31 -15.02 5.95
N ASN A 28 -11.04 -15.28 6.25
CA ASN A 28 -10.63 -16.13 7.37
C ASN A 28 -10.38 -15.29 8.63
N THR A 29 -9.78 -14.11 8.46
CA THR A 29 -9.39 -13.23 9.58
C THR A 29 -10.36 -12.08 9.83
N ALA A 30 -11.31 -11.84 8.90
CA ALA A 30 -12.20 -10.69 8.86
C ALA A 30 -11.48 -9.32 8.79
N GLU A 31 -10.16 -9.31 8.58
CA GLU A 31 -9.35 -8.10 8.45
C GLU A 31 -9.57 -7.43 7.08
N TRP A 32 -9.48 -6.11 7.05
CA TRP A 32 -9.55 -5.34 5.82
C TRP A 32 -8.16 -5.10 5.24
N LYS A 33 -8.00 -5.43 3.97
CA LYS A 33 -6.86 -5.04 3.13
C LYS A 33 -7.32 -3.93 2.19
N TYR A 34 -6.40 -3.01 1.90
CA TYR A 34 -6.63 -1.83 1.07
C TYR A 34 -5.59 -1.82 -0.03
N ARG A 35 -6.04 -1.65 -1.28
CA ARG A 35 -5.15 -1.37 -2.40
C ARG A 35 -5.18 0.12 -2.65
N ILE A 36 -4.02 0.74 -2.55
CA ILE A 36 -3.83 2.18 -2.66
C ILE A 36 -2.97 2.40 -3.90
N ASN A 37 -3.40 3.29 -4.78
CA ASN A 37 -2.65 3.69 -5.95
C ASN A 37 -2.30 5.17 -5.83
N GLY A 38 -1.03 5.48 -5.98
CA GLY A 38 -0.48 6.82 -5.81
C GLY A 38 0.85 6.96 -6.52
N GLU A 39 1.64 7.95 -6.11
CA GLU A 39 2.89 8.30 -6.78
C GLU A 39 4.11 8.07 -5.88
N SER A 40 5.19 7.57 -6.47
CA SER A 40 6.55 7.58 -5.90
C SER A 40 7.13 9.00 -5.78
N LEU A 41 8.32 9.14 -5.19
CA LEU A 41 9.05 10.40 -5.11
C LEU A 41 9.39 10.98 -6.50
N THR A 42 9.58 10.13 -7.49
CA THR A 42 9.89 10.53 -8.88
C THR A 42 8.63 10.78 -9.72
N GLY A 43 7.44 10.63 -9.14
CA GLY A 43 6.16 10.80 -9.86
C GLY A 43 5.73 9.58 -10.67
N SER A 44 6.44 8.46 -10.58
CA SER A 44 6.02 7.18 -11.16
C SER A 44 4.89 6.57 -10.33
N GLU A 45 3.96 5.89 -11.01
CA GLU A 45 2.85 5.20 -10.36
C GLU A 45 3.34 4.05 -9.47
N VAL A 46 2.78 3.94 -8.26
CA VAL A 46 3.09 2.89 -7.29
C VAL A 46 1.79 2.42 -6.65
N GLU A 47 1.67 1.10 -6.49
CA GLU A 47 0.59 0.50 -5.72
C GLU A 47 1.10 -0.08 -4.40
N VAL A 48 0.37 0.23 -3.32
CA VAL A 48 0.60 -0.27 -1.97
C VAL A 48 -0.60 -1.10 -1.54
N VAL A 49 -0.35 -2.32 -1.11
CA VAL A 49 -1.35 -3.14 -0.42
C VAL A 49 -1.04 -3.12 1.08
N ALA A 50 -1.98 -2.62 1.87
CA ALA A 50 -1.80 -2.47 3.32
C ALA A 50 -3.04 -2.91 4.11
N LYS A 51 -2.86 -3.12 5.41
CA LYS A 51 -3.95 -3.38 6.36
C LYS A 51 -3.72 -2.66 7.69
N ILE A 52 -4.80 -2.41 8.43
CA ILE A 52 -4.72 -1.97 9.82
C ILE A 52 -4.81 -3.22 10.69
N SER A 53 -3.74 -3.52 11.42
CA SER A 53 -3.67 -4.64 12.36
C SER A 53 -4.61 -4.42 13.56
N PRO A 54 -4.93 -5.48 14.33
CA PRO A 54 -5.76 -5.37 15.54
C PRO A 54 -5.20 -4.40 16.59
N THR A 55 -3.89 -4.17 16.61
CA THR A 55 -3.24 -3.18 17.51
C THR A 55 -3.28 -1.75 16.97
N GLY A 56 -4.00 -1.49 15.87
CA GLY A 56 -4.09 -0.18 15.24
C GLY A 56 -2.85 0.23 14.42
N LYS A 57 -1.88 -0.66 14.22
CA LYS A 57 -0.69 -0.38 13.40
C LYS A 57 -0.99 -0.63 11.93
N LEU A 58 -0.53 0.27 11.05
CA LEU A 58 -0.52 0.05 9.61
C LEU A 58 0.55 -0.99 9.27
N VAL A 59 0.17 -2.03 8.52
CA VAL A 59 1.07 -3.07 8.04
C VAL A 59 1.07 -3.03 6.52
N ILE A 60 2.25 -2.85 5.95
CA ILE A 60 2.48 -2.92 4.51
C ILE A 60 2.66 -4.40 4.14
N ILE A 61 1.84 -4.91 3.22
CA ILE A 61 1.85 -6.30 2.80
C ILE A 61 2.74 -6.47 1.56
N THR A 62 2.51 -5.64 0.55
CA THR A 62 3.34 -5.58 -0.66
C THR A 62 3.26 -4.19 -1.27
N VAL A 63 4.29 -3.83 -2.02
CA VAL A 63 4.36 -2.61 -2.82
C VAL A 63 5.07 -2.94 -4.12
N TYR A 64 4.52 -2.47 -5.22
CA TYR A 64 5.02 -2.74 -6.57
C TYR A 64 4.69 -1.59 -7.53
N VAL A 65 5.39 -1.56 -8.66
CA VAL A 65 5.02 -0.75 -9.82
C VAL A 65 3.98 -1.54 -10.64
N PRO A 66 2.82 -0.95 -11.01
CA PRO A 66 1.74 -1.65 -11.74
C PRO A 66 2.11 -2.17 -13.14
#